data_AF-A0A962M388-F1
#
_entry.id   AF-A0A962M388-F1
#
_cell.length_a   1.000
_cell.length_b   1.000
_cell.length_c   1.000
_cell.angle_alpha   90.00
_cell.angle_beta   90.00
_cell.angle_gamma   90.00
#
_symmetry.space_group_name_H-M   'P 1'
#
loop_
_entity.id
_entity.type
_entity.pdbx_description
1 polymer ?
#
loop_
_entity_poly.entity_id
_entity_poly.type
_entity_poly.pdbx_seq_one_letter_code
_entity_poly.pdbx_strand_id
1 'polypeptide(L)'
;MTSSMRDLKVYTTYPHSCSYLDEQEATTLFVDPRQPVDKLLYSNLSLLGFRRSGSHIYRPHCTHCDACVPARIPVAQFRPRRGQARTWKRNQDLRVRRTESLSDDEAYGLYCRYIELRHADGDMYPPDREQYESFLNNAWDCTHYYRFYDSRSLVALAVVDELQDG
;
A
#
# COMPACT_ATOMS: atom_id res chain seq x y z
N MET A 1 -15.47 4.31 -19.52
CA MET A 1 -14.62 5.16 -20.39
C MET A 1 -13.19 4.85 -20.02
N THR A 2 -12.40 4.24 -20.90
CA THR A 2 -11.01 3.89 -20.61
C THR A 2 -10.16 5.16 -20.59
N SER A 3 -9.65 5.56 -19.42
CA SER A 3 -8.73 6.69 -19.32
C SER A 3 -7.47 6.41 -20.14
N SER A 4 -7.18 7.28 -21.11
CA SER A 4 -5.96 7.25 -21.92
C SER A 4 -4.82 7.90 -21.14
N MET A 5 -3.64 7.27 -21.11
CA MET A 5 -2.43 7.81 -20.45
C MET A 5 -1.96 9.16 -21.03
N ARG A 6 -2.37 9.52 -22.25
CA ARG A 6 -1.88 10.73 -22.94
C ARG A 6 -2.40 12.04 -22.33
N ASP A 7 -3.47 11.98 -21.54
CA ASP A 7 -4.11 13.17 -20.95
C ASP A 7 -3.94 13.24 -19.43
N LEU A 8 -3.04 12.44 -18.86
CA LEU A 8 -2.83 12.36 -17.43
C LEU A 8 -2.15 13.64 -16.92
N LYS A 9 -2.87 14.41 -16.09
CA LYS A 9 -2.32 15.56 -15.41
C LYS A 9 -1.53 15.10 -14.19
N VAL A 10 -0.31 15.61 -14.07
CA VAL A 10 0.60 15.31 -12.98
C VAL A 10 1.17 16.59 -12.38
N TYR A 11 1.47 16.55 -11.09
CA TYR A 11 2.04 17.65 -10.31
C TYR A 11 3.31 17.19 -9.63
N THR A 12 4.28 18.07 -9.48
CA THR A 12 5.53 17.78 -8.76
C THR A 12 5.58 18.52 -7.44
N THR A 13 6.12 17.89 -6.41
CA THR A 13 6.49 18.59 -5.17
C THR A 13 7.67 19.53 -5.41
N TYR A 14 7.90 20.46 -4.48
CA TYR A 14 9.21 21.08 -4.34
C TYR A 14 10.27 20.05 -3.92
N PRO A 15 11.57 20.31 -4.18
CA PRO A 15 12.66 19.52 -3.64
C PRO A 15 12.58 19.42 -2.12
N HIS A 16 12.83 18.23 -1.59
CA HIS A 16 12.89 17.91 -0.17
C HIS A 16 13.96 16.85 0.08
N SER A 17 14.37 16.63 1.34
CA SER A 17 15.34 15.59 1.67
C SER A 17 14.82 14.19 1.29
N CYS A 18 15.68 13.37 0.69
CA CYS A 18 15.35 11.99 0.35
C CYS A 18 15.18 11.15 1.62
N SER A 19 14.09 10.37 1.69
CA SER A 19 13.81 9.50 2.84
C SER A 19 14.70 8.25 2.95
N TYR A 20 15.51 7.95 1.93
CA TYR A 20 16.31 6.71 1.86
C TYR A 20 17.81 6.94 1.75
N LEU A 21 18.24 8.07 1.20
CA LEU A 21 19.64 8.37 0.93
C LEU A 21 19.97 9.70 1.57
N ASP A 22 20.85 9.66 2.55
CA ASP A 22 21.33 10.86 3.23
C ASP A 22 21.97 11.82 2.21
N GLU A 23 21.81 13.12 2.46
CA GLU A 23 22.38 14.20 1.63
C GLU A 23 21.87 14.24 0.17
N GLN A 24 20.85 13.47 -0.18
CA GLN A 24 20.19 13.54 -1.48
C GLN A 24 18.88 14.33 -1.41
N GLU A 25 18.57 15.06 -2.48
CA GLU A 25 17.26 15.67 -2.67
C GLU A 25 16.32 14.74 -3.45
N ALA A 26 15.03 14.84 -3.13
CA ALA A 26 13.95 14.13 -3.79
C ALA A 26 12.85 15.10 -4.24
N THR A 27 12.22 14.72 -5.34
CA THR A 27 10.99 15.32 -5.85
C THR A 27 10.02 14.19 -6.19
N THR A 28 8.74 14.40 -5.94
CA THR A 28 7.71 13.38 -6.15
C THR A 28 6.69 13.88 -7.16
N LEU A 29 6.39 13.05 -8.15
CA LEU A 29 5.33 13.26 -9.12
C LEU A 29 4.04 12.63 -8.61
N PHE A 30 2.95 13.39 -8.60
CA PHE A 30 1.61 12.95 -8.21
C PHE A 30 0.66 13.03 -9.39
N VAL A 31 -0.21 12.03 -9.54
CA VAL A 31 -1.37 12.12 -10.43
C VAL A 31 -2.40 13.07 -9.82
N ASP A 32 -3.05 13.90 -10.64
CA ASP A 32 -4.16 14.76 -10.20
C ASP A 32 -5.19 13.92 -9.41
N PRO A 33 -5.48 14.23 -8.13
CA PRO A 33 -6.43 13.45 -7.33
C PRO A 33 -7.85 13.39 -7.90
N ARG A 34 -8.19 14.31 -8.83
CA ARG A 34 -9.49 14.35 -9.51
C ARG A 34 -9.54 13.44 -10.74
N GLN A 35 -8.40 12.89 -11.16
CA GLN A 35 -8.34 11.95 -12.26
C GLN A 35 -9.08 10.66 -11.88
N PRO A 36 -10.11 10.23 -12.64
CA PRO A 36 -10.68 8.91 -12.46
C PRO A 36 -9.65 7.84 -12.83
N VAL A 37 -9.42 6.90 -11.91
CA VAL A 37 -8.47 5.80 -12.09
C VAL A 37 -9.21 4.48 -11.98
N ASP A 38 -9.20 3.71 -13.07
CA ASP A 38 -9.68 2.33 -13.09
C ASP A 38 -8.51 1.34 -12.93
N LYS A 39 -8.84 0.04 -12.76
CA LYS A 39 -7.84 -1.04 -12.61
C LYS A 39 -6.84 -1.06 -13.77
N LEU A 40 -7.26 -0.75 -15.00
CA LEU A 40 -6.40 -0.75 -16.18
C LEU A 40 -5.37 0.39 -16.11
N LEU A 41 -5.81 1.62 -15.88
CA LEU A 41 -4.93 2.77 -15.75
C LEU A 41 -3.96 2.58 -14.57
N TYR A 42 -4.44 2.10 -13.42
CA TYR A 42 -3.58 1.85 -12.28
C TYR A 42 -2.53 0.77 -12.56
N SER A 43 -2.90 -0.31 -13.27
CA SER A 43 -1.94 -1.34 -13.69
C SER A 43 -0.83 -0.75 -14.56
N ASN A 44 -1.18 0.09 -15.54
CA ASN A 44 -0.20 0.77 -16.40
C ASN A 44 0.69 1.75 -15.61
N LEU A 45 0.12 2.50 -14.66
CA LEU A 45 0.88 3.40 -13.80
C LEU A 45 1.86 2.63 -12.90
N SER A 46 1.44 1.50 -12.34
CA SER A 46 2.30 0.61 -11.54
C SER A 46 3.52 0.14 -12.35
N LEU A 47 3.32 -0.25 -13.62
CA LEU A 47 4.42 -0.63 -14.52
C LEU A 47 5.41 0.52 -14.78
N LEU A 48 4.95 1.77 -14.71
CA LEU A 48 5.78 2.98 -14.82
C LEU A 48 6.42 3.43 -13.51
N GLY A 49 6.28 2.65 -12.44
CA GLY A 49 6.87 2.91 -11.12
C GLY A 49 6.02 3.78 -10.20
N PHE A 50 4.78 4.08 -10.56
CA PHE A 50 3.85 4.72 -9.64
C PHE A 50 3.40 3.76 -8.53
N ARG A 51 3.17 4.33 -7.36
CA ARG A 51 2.75 3.69 -6.10
C ARG A 51 1.46 4.37 -5.64
N ARG A 52 0.73 3.72 -4.74
CA ARG A 52 -0.52 4.23 -4.17
C ARG A 52 -0.41 4.37 -2.66
N SER A 53 -1.00 5.43 -2.12
CA SER A 53 -1.19 5.67 -0.68
C SER A 53 -2.58 6.27 -0.48
N GLY A 54 -3.52 5.49 0.05
CA GLY A 54 -4.95 5.85 0.05
C GLY A 54 -5.45 6.12 -1.37
N SER A 55 -5.99 7.31 -1.63
CA SER A 55 -6.44 7.75 -2.96
C SER A 55 -5.33 8.36 -3.83
N HIS A 56 -4.13 8.59 -3.29
CA HIS A 56 -3.06 9.29 -4.00
C HIS A 56 -2.17 8.31 -4.78
N ILE A 57 -1.87 8.65 -6.03
CA ILE A 57 -0.91 7.91 -6.86
C ILE A 57 0.31 8.78 -7.10
N TYR A 58 1.50 8.24 -6.85
CA TYR A 58 2.73 9.01 -6.88
C TYR A 58 3.94 8.18 -7.30
N ARG A 59 5.01 8.85 -7.74
CA ARG A 59 6.28 8.25 -8.14
C ARG A 59 7.43 9.20 -7.79
N PRO A 60 8.56 8.71 -7.26
CA PRO A 60 9.79 9.50 -7.20
C PRO A 60 10.24 9.97 -8.60
N HIS A 61 10.60 11.24 -8.70
CA HIS A 61 11.00 11.91 -9.93
C HIS A 61 12.13 12.89 -9.66
N CYS A 62 13.24 12.39 -9.10
CA CYS A 62 14.40 13.19 -8.72
C CYS A 62 15.24 13.59 -9.95
N THR A 63 15.85 14.77 -9.94
CA THR A 63 16.65 15.28 -11.07
C THR A 63 17.97 14.52 -11.28
N HIS A 64 18.57 14.02 -10.20
CA HIS A 64 19.93 13.46 -10.20
C HIS A 64 20.01 12.03 -9.67
N CYS A 65 18.88 11.34 -9.48
CA CYS A 65 18.84 10.01 -8.87
C CYS A 65 17.69 9.16 -9.44
N ASP A 66 18.01 7.92 -9.84
CA ASP A 66 17.07 6.92 -10.33
C ASP A 66 17.05 5.64 -9.46
N ALA A 67 17.50 5.72 -8.21
CA ALA A 67 17.63 4.55 -7.32
C ALA A 67 16.27 3.94 -6.92
N CYS A 68 15.18 4.71 -7.00
CA CYS A 68 13.83 4.24 -6.72
C CYS A 68 13.26 3.42 -7.89
N VAL A 69 13.65 2.16 -7.96
CA VAL A 69 13.15 1.23 -8.99
C VAL A 69 11.94 0.43 -8.50
N PRO A 70 10.91 0.21 -9.34
CA PRO A 70 9.83 -0.72 -9.02
C PRO A 70 10.36 -2.15 -9.01
N ALA A 71 10.06 -2.90 -7.95
CA ALA A 71 10.45 -4.29 -7.80
C ALA A 71 9.23 -5.22 -7.95
N ARG A 72 9.45 -6.39 -8.56
CA ARG A 72 8.47 -7.48 -8.68
C ARG A 72 9.11 -8.76 -8.14
N ILE A 73 8.34 -9.59 -7.44
CA ILE A 73 8.81 -10.87 -6.90
C ILE A 73 8.30 -11.99 -7.82
N PRO A 74 9.17 -12.85 -8.39
CA PRO A 74 8.76 -13.96 -9.26
C PRO A 74 8.15 -15.10 -8.45
N VAL A 75 6.92 -14.92 -7.97
CA VAL A 75 6.23 -15.85 -7.06
C VAL A 75 6.10 -17.27 -7.62
N ALA A 76 5.98 -17.43 -8.93
CA ALA A 76 5.92 -18.74 -9.59
C ALA A 76 7.21 -19.57 -9.43
N GLN A 77 8.35 -18.92 -9.14
CA GLN A 77 9.63 -19.59 -8.92
C GLN A 77 9.93 -19.83 -7.44
N PHE A 78 9.05 -19.39 -6.54
CA PHE A 78 9.27 -19.49 -5.11
C PHE A 78 9.37 -20.96 -4.67
N ARG A 79 10.48 -21.29 -4.00
CA ARG A 79 10.67 -22.57 -3.31
C ARG A 79 10.98 -22.29 -1.84
N PRO A 80 10.13 -22.71 -0.90
CA PRO A 80 10.32 -22.38 0.51
C PRO A 80 11.60 -23.04 1.04
N ARG A 81 12.47 -22.24 1.67
CA ARG A 81 13.61 -22.78 2.44
C ARG A 81 13.09 -23.45 3.72
N ARG A 82 13.91 -24.30 4.34
CA ARG A 82 13.54 -25.04 5.58
C ARG A 82 12.95 -24.13 6.67
N GLY A 83 13.47 -22.92 6.85
CA GLY A 83 12.92 -21.93 7.77
C GLY A 83 11.50 -21.50 7.42
N GLN A 84 11.26 -21.12 6.16
CA GLN A 84 9.94 -20.71 5.66
C GLN A 84 8.92 -21.86 5.73
N ALA A 85 9.33 -23.08 5.37
CA ALA A 85 8.47 -24.26 5.48
C ALA A 85 8.06 -24.55 6.94
N ARG A 86 8.98 -24.40 7.90
CA ARG A 86 8.65 -24.51 9.33
C ARG A 86 7.70 -23.41 9.79
N THR A 87 7.93 -22.16 9.38
CA THR A 87 7.03 -21.04 9.70
C THR A 87 5.64 -21.31 9.14
N TRP A 88 5.51 -21.74 7.88
CA TRP A 88 4.24 -22.10 7.29
C TRP A 88 3.51 -23.18 8.09
N LYS A 89 4.20 -24.28 8.44
CA LYS A 89 3.63 -25.38 9.22
C LYS A 89 3.15 -24.94 10.61
N ARG A 90 3.85 -23.99 11.26
CA ARG A 90 3.50 -23.53 12.61
C ARG A 90 2.25 -22.65 12.63
N ASN A 91 1.94 -21.96 11.53
CA ASN A 91 0.84 -20.99 11.46
C ASN A 91 -0.38 -21.54 10.70
N GLN A 92 -0.57 -22.86 10.67
CA GLN A 92 -1.73 -23.49 9.99
C GLN A 92 -3.05 -23.28 10.74
N ASP A 93 -2.97 -22.84 11.98
CA ASP A 93 -4.07 -22.43 12.84
C ASP A 93 -4.62 -21.03 12.50
N LEU A 94 -3.83 -20.18 11.84
CA LEU A 94 -4.27 -18.87 11.39
C LEU A 94 -5.38 -18.99 10.35
N ARG A 95 -6.47 -18.26 10.59
CA ARG A 95 -7.61 -18.19 9.66
C ARG A 95 -7.57 -16.87 8.92
N VAL A 96 -7.61 -16.94 7.59
CA VAL A 96 -7.65 -15.75 6.73
C VAL A 96 -9.05 -15.60 6.15
N ARG A 97 -9.64 -14.41 6.29
CA ARG A 97 -10.96 -14.08 5.74
C ARG A 97 -10.88 -12.82 4.89
N ARG A 98 -11.39 -12.89 3.66
CA ARG A 98 -11.63 -11.70 2.82
C ARG A 98 -12.88 -10.96 3.31
N THR A 99 -12.82 -9.63 3.36
CA THR A 99 -13.91 -8.75 3.79
C THR A 99 -14.08 -7.61 2.82
N GLU A 100 -15.22 -6.91 2.89
CA GLU A 100 -15.54 -5.77 2.01
C GLU A 100 -14.96 -4.45 2.53
N SER A 101 -14.75 -4.34 3.85
CA SER A 101 -14.14 -3.17 4.49
C SER A 101 -13.46 -3.51 5.81
N LEU A 102 -12.74 -2.54 6.34
CA LEU A 102 -12.09 -2.52 7.65
C LEU A 102 -12.66 -1.41 8.57
N SER A 103 -13.84 -0.87 8.29
CA SER A 103 -14.38 0.30 9.00
C SER A 103 -14.87 0.02 10.43
N ASP A 104 -15.02 -1.25 10.80
CA ASP A 104 -15.51 -1.65 12.12
C ASP A 104 -14.50 -1.41 13.26
N ASP A 105 -15.00 -1.43 14.49
CA ASP A 105 -14.21 -1.18 15.70
C ASP A 105 -13.14 -2.23 16.00
N GLU A 106 -13.33 -3.50 15.58
CA GLU A 106 -12.33 -4.54 15.79
C GLU A 106 -11.06 -4.24 14.99
N ALA A 107 -11.23 -3.87 13.72
CA ALA A 107 -10.12 -3.49 12.84
C ALA A 107 -9.45 -2.19 13.28
N TYR A 108 -10.25 -1.15 13.56
CA TYR A 108 -9.72 0.13 14.06
C TYR A 108 -8.97 -0.04 15.38
N GLY A 109 -9.49 -0.85 16.30
CA GLY A 109 -8.82 -1.14 17.57
C GLY A 109 -7.47 -1.84 17.39
N LEU A 110 -7.31 -2.69 16.38
CA LEU A 110 -5.99 -3.26 16.03
C LEU A 110 -5.05 -2.20 15.43
N TYR A 111 -5.57 -1.31 14.59
CA TYR A 111 -4.81 -0.19 14.02
C TYR A 111 -4.30 0.77 15.10
N CYS A 112 -5.13 1.17 16.07
CA CYS A 112 -4.71 2.04 17.17
C CYS A 112 -3.53 1.43 17.94
N ARG A 113 -3.64 0.15 18.33
CA ARG A 113 -2.54 -0.55 19.02
C ARG A 113 -1.26 -0.58 18.18
N TYR A 114 -1.37 -0.76 16.86
CA TYR A 114 -0.22 -0.76 15.97
C TYR A 114 0.47 0.61 15.94
N ILE A 115 -0.30 1.70 15.77
CA ILE A 115 0.23 3.06 15.75
C ILE A 115 0.87 3.42 17.10
N GLU A 116 0.18 3.19 18.21
CA GLU A 116 0.67 3.50 19.56
C GLU A 116 1.96 2.73 19.91
N LEU A 117 2.08 1.47 19.48
CA LEU A 117 3.24 0.64 19.82
C LEU A 117 4.44 0.80 18.86
N ARG A 118 4.20 1.16 17.60
CA ARG A 118 5.26 1.14 16.55
C ARG A 118 5.57 2.48 15.93
N HIS A 119 4.64 3.43 16.01
CA HIS A 119 4.71 4.72 15.30
C HIS A 119 4.34 5.89 16.21
N ALA A 120 4.57 5.77 17.52
CA ALA A 120 4.26 6.83 18.50
C ALA A 120 5.02 8.15 18.24
N ASP A 121 6.08 8.09 17.46
CA ASP A 121 6.95 9.21 17.04
C ASP A 121 6.74 9.63 15.57
N GLY A 122 5.77 9.03 14.87
CA GLY A 122 5.50 9.30 13.46
C GLY A 122 4.26 10.14 13.19
N ASP A 123 4.11 10.60 11.95
CA ASP A 123 3.02 11.48 11.50
C ASP A 123 1.61 10.87 11.56
N MET A 124 1.51 9.56 11.86
CA MET A 124 0.24 8.85 12.04
C MET A 124 -0.22 8.81 13.51
N TYR A 125 0.57 9.37 14.44
CA TYR A 125 0.24 9.43 15.86
C TYR A 125 -0.27 10.83 16.28
N PRO A 126 -1.28 10.92 17.16
CA PRO A 126 -2.09 9.83 17.71
C PRO A 126 -3.01 9.20 16.65
N PRO A 127 -3.44 7.94 16.83
CA PRO A 127 -4.35 7.32 15.87
C PRO A 127 -5.68 8.08 15.81
N ASP A 128 -6.06 8.48 14.59
CA ASP A 128 -7.31 9.16 14.30
C ASP A 128 -8.22 8.31 13.42
N ARG A 129 -9.52 8.28 13.75
CA ARG A 129 -10.49 7.42 13.07
C ARG A 129 -10.83 7.93 11.67
N GLU A 130 -10.95 9.24 11.50
CA GLU A 130 -11.28 9.83 10.20
C GLU A 130 -10.13 9.62 9.21
N GLN A 131 -8.88 9.83 9.66
CA GLN A 131 -7.68 9.54 8.88
C GLN A 131 -7.61 8.05 8.52
N TYR A 132 -7.87 7.14 9.48
CA TYR A 132 -7.90 5.69 9.24
C TYR A 132 -8.93 5.31 8.16
N GLU A 133 -10.14 5.85 8.25
CA GLU A 133 -11.22 5.56 7.30
C GLU A 133 -10.89 6.09 5.90
N SER A 134 -10.45 7.35 5.81
CA SER A 134 -10.03 7.98 4.55
C SER A 134 -8.86 7.23 3.88
N PHE A 135 -7.90 6.77 4.69
CA PHE A 135 -6.69 6.14 4.18
C PHE A 135 -6.88 4.69 3.76
N LEU A 136 -7.54 3.87 4.60
CA LEU A 136 -7.61 2.42 4.40
C LEU A 136 -8.93 1.93 3.83
N ASN A 137 -10.02 2.71 3.86
CA ASN A 137 -11.35 2.22 3.47
C ASN A 137 -11.90 2.84 2.18
N ASN A 138 -11.06 3.59 1.43
CA ASN A 138 -11.40 4.08 0.11
C ASN A 138 -11.06 3.03 -0.97
N ALA A 139 -11.86 1.96 -1.00
CA ALA A 139 -11.64 0.81 -1.89
C ALA A 139 -11.76 1.21 -3.37
N TRP A 140 -10.82 0.76 -4.19
CA TRP A 140 -11.03 0.69 -5.63
C TRP A 140 -11.55 -0.69 -6.01
N ASP A 141 -12.03 -0.86 -7.24
CA ASP A 141 -12.53 -2.16 -7.72
C ASP A 141 -11.46 -3.28 -7.64
N CYS A 142 -10.17 -2.90 -7.63
CA CYS A 142 -9.05 -3.82 -7.44
C CYS A 142 -8.68 -4.08 -5.98
N THR A 143 -9.25 -3.34 -5.02
CA THR A 143 -8.86 -3.39 -3.60
C THR A 143 -9.58 -4.50 -2.86
N HIS A 144 -8.83 -5.29 -2.10
CA HIS A 144 -9.30 -6.41 -1.31
C HIS A 144 -8.76 -6.30 0.11
N TYR A 145 -9.63 -6.60 1.07
CA TYR A 145 -9.28 -6.58 2.48
C TYR A 145 -9.21 -8.00 3.02
N TYR A 146 -8.14 -8.29 3.77
CA TYR A 146 -7.97 -9.56 4.45
C TYR A 146 -7.78 -9.36 5.94
N ARG A 147 -8.40 -10.24 6.71
CA ARG A 147 -8.33 -10.30 8.17
C ARG A 147 -7.71 -11.63 8.55
N PHE A 148 -6.74 -11.59 9.45
CA PHE A 148 -6.04 -12.77 9.96
C PHE A 148 -6.41 -12.96 11.41
N TYR A 149 -6.93 -14.14 11.73
CA TYR A 149 -7.35 -14.50 13.07
C TYR A 149 -6.48 -15.63 13.62
N ASP A 150 -5.97 -15.42 14.82
CA ASP A 150 -5.52 -16.51 15.68
C ASP A 150 -6.70 -16.89 16.58
N SER A 151 -7.26 -18.08 16.36
CA SER A 151 -8.47 -18.55 17.03
C SER A 151 -9.67 -17.60 16.85
N ARG A 152 -9.93 -16.70 17.81
CA ARG A 152 -10.99 -15.67 17.76
C ARG A 152 -10.44 -14.25 17.73
N SER A 153 -9.14 -14.07 17.88
CA SER A 153 -8.51 -12.76 18.00
C SER A 153 -8.02 -12.29 16.64
N LEU A 154 -8.44 -11.09 16.23
CA LEU A 154 -7.89 -10.42 15.05
C LEU A 154 -6.43 -10.00 15.34
N VAL A 155 -5.49 -10.56 14.57
CA VAL A 155 -4.05 -10.37 14.77
C VAL A 155 -3.36 -9.61 13.64
N ALA A 156 -3.96 -9.59 12.43
CA ALA A 156 -3.44 -8.78 11.33
C ALA A 156 -4.54 -8.38 10.35
N LEU A 157 -4.27 -7.30 9.63
CA LEU A 157 -5.06 -6.76 8.53
C LEU A 157 -4.16 -6.62 7.31
N ALA A 158 -4.72 -6.81 6.12
CA ALA A 158 -4.05 -6.48 4.86
C ALA A 158 -5.01 -5.77 3.91
N VAL A 159 -4.52 -4.72 3.28
CA VAL A 159 -5.13 -4.06 2.12
C VAL A 159 -4.30 -4.44 0.90
N VAL A 160 -4.92 -5.08 -0.07
CA VAL A 160 -4.25 -5.67 -1.23
C VAL A 160 -4.95 -5.20 -2.50
N ASP A 161 -4.20 -4.64 -3.44
CA ASP A 161 -4.70 -4.33 -4.77
C ASP A 161 -4.31 -5.44 -5.74
N GLU A 162 -5.29 -6.02 -6.43
CA GLU A 162 -5.08 -7.00 -7.50
C GLU A 162 -5.05 -6.29 -8.86
N LEU A 163 -3.88 -6.25 -9.51
CA LEU A 163 -3.68 -5.57 -10.79
C LEU A 163 -3.85 -6.53 -11.97
N GLN A 164 -3.75 -6.03 -13.21
CA GLN A 164 -3.86 -6.88 -14.40
C GLN A 164 -2.65 -7.80 -14.60
N ASP A 165 -1.47 -7.40 -14.11
CA ASP A 165 -0.22 -8.15 -14.24
C ASP A 165 0.11 -9.02 -13.02
N GLY A 166 -0.78 -9.08 -12.02
CA GLY A 166 -0.65 -9.95 -10.84
C GLY A 166 -1.16 -9.32 -9.55
#